data_AF-A0A524PBV1-F1
#
_entry.id   AF-A0A524PBV1-F1
#
_cell.length_a   1.000
_cell.length_b   1.000
_cell.length_c   1.000
_cell.angle_alpha   90.00
_cell.angle_beta   90.00
_cell.angle_gamma   90.00
#
_symmetry.space_group_name_H-M   'P 1'
#
loop_
_entity.id
_entity.type
_entity.pdbx_description
1 polymer ?
#
loop_
_entity_poly.entity_id
_entity_poly.type
_entity_poly.pdbx_seq_one_letter_code
_entity_poly.pdbx_strand_id
1 'polypeptide(L)'
;RWMERFIATVEDEELRRRLNIAIDGKGAFRRFKDALVSHPVDRERWFAFRSERLRSCMESWLTAHGIHSVERPTWHVPTAEEVLPEVGPLIAPEPEPRVSEVAVSDAPRQRLHELVDRLAPHQFEEAETFLEFLRARRRTPVPPPKATSEPPVVEVVQSAESE
;
A
#
# COMPACT_ATOMS: atom_id res chain seq x y z
N ARG A 1 -22.77 10.99 -3.19
CA ARG A 1 -23.18 10.86 -4.62
C ARG A 1 -22.26 11.64 -5.57
N TRP A 2 -20.94 11.40 -5.57
CA TRP A 2 -20.04 12.08 -6.53
C TRP A 2 -19.94 11.34 -7.87
N MET A 3 -19.93 10.00 -7.83
CA MET A 3 -19.91 9.16 -9.04
C MET A 3 -21.16 9.38 -9.90
N GLU A 4 -22.36 9.37 -9.32
CA GLU A 4 -23.62 9.65 -10.03
C GLU A 4 -23.61 11.02 -10.75
N ARG A 5 -23.12 12.07 -10.07
CA ARG A 5 -23.03 13.41 -10.65
C ARG A 5 -22.02 13.48 -11.80
N PHE A 6 -20.92 12.73 -11.71
CA PHE A 6 -19.96 12.64 -12.80
C PHE A 6 -20.53 11.89 -14.00
N ILE A 7 -21.23 10.78 -13.77
CA ILE A 7 -21.87 9.98 -14.83
C ILE A 7 -22.85 10.83 -15.65
N ALA A 8 -23.58 11.74 -15.00
CA ALA A 8 -24.46 12.68 -15.68
C ALA A 8 -23.75 13.68 -16.61
N THR A 9 -22.42 13.87 -16.45
CA THR A 9 -21.60 14.77 -17.27
C THR A 9 -20.81 14.06 -18.38
N VAL A 10 -20.92 12.73 -18.47
CA VAL A 10 -20.26 11.92 -19.51
C VAL A 10 -21.07 12.01 -20.80
N GLU A 11 -20.40 12.37 -21.89
CA GLU A 11 -21.01 12.55 -23.21
C GLU A 11 -21.17 11.22 -23.97
N ASP A 12 -20.23 10.28 -23.78
CA ASP A 12 -20.30 8.95 -24.37
C ASP A 12 -21.39 8.11 -23.70
N GLU A 13 -22.44 7.80 -24.47
CA GLU A 13 -23.58 7.01 -24.04
C GLU A 13 -23.21 5.58 -23.61
N GLU A 14 -22.25 4.95 -24.30
CA GLU A 14 -21.82 3.60 -23.96
C GLU A 14 -21.07 3.57 -22.64
N LEU A 15 -20.14 4.51 -22.46
CA LEU A 15 -19.42 4.68 -21.21
C LEU A 15 -20.39 5.01 -20.07
N ARG A 16 -21.32 5.96 -20.29
CA ARG A 16 -22.32 6.37 -19.29
C ARG A 16 -23.15 5.18 -18.81
N ARG A 17 -23.61 4.31 -19.71
CA ARG A 17 -24.37 3.10 -19.37
C ARG A 17 -23.53 2.13 -18.54
N ARG A 18 -22.28 1.87 -18.96
CA ARG A 18 -21.35 0.99 -18.23
C ARG A 18 -21.07 1.52 -16.82
N LEU A 19 -20.88 2.83 -16.68
CA LEU A 19 -20.65 3.45 -15.38
C LEU A 19 -21.89 3.37 -14.48
N ASN A 20 -23.10 3.57 -15.00
CA ASN A 20 -24.33 3.38 -14.21
C ASN A 20 -24.42 1.97 -13.61
N ILE A 21 -24.17 0.93 -14.41
CA ILE A 21 -24.17 -0.46 -13.90
C ILE A 21 -23.01 -0.68 -12.91
N ALA A 22 -21.88 -0.03 -13.13
CA ALA A 22 -20.69 -0.18 -12.31
C ALA A 22 -20.85 0.41 -10.90
N ILE A 23 -21.72 1.41 -10.69
CA ILE A 23 -21.89 2.04 -9.37
C ILE A 23 -22.79 1.24 -8.41
N ASP A 24 -23.53 0.25 -8.92
CA ASP A 24 -24.50 -0.50 -8.12
C ASP A 24 -23.82 -1.66 -7.39
N GLY A 25 -23.92 -1.71 -6.06
CA GLY A 25 -23.52 -2.85 -5.22
C GLY A 25 -22.09 -2.81 -4.67
N LYS A 26 -21.66 -3.92 -4.05
CA LYS A 26 -20.33 -4.03 -3.40
C LYS A 26 -19.21 -3.88 -4.44
N GLY A 27 -18.19 -3.11 -4.09
CA GLY A 27 -17.05 -2.87 -5.00
C GLY A 27 -17.34 -1.90 -6.16
N ALA A 28 -18.42 -1.11 -6.07
CA ALA A 28 -18.79 -0.10 -7.06
C ALA A 28 -17.63 0.78 -7.51
N PHE A 29 -16.83 1.29 -6.56
CA PHE A 29 -15.70 2.15 -6.87
C PHE A 29 -14.61 1.46 -7.72
N ARG A 30 -14.37 0.17 -7.49
CA ARG A 30 -13.39 -0.59 -8.27
C ARG A 30 -13.87 -0.76 -9.71
N ARG A 31 -15.11 -1.25 -9.89
CA ARG A 31 -15.73 -1.41 -11.21
C ARG A 31 -15.83 -0.11 -11.98
N PHE A 32 -16.19 0.99 -11.31
CA PHE A 32 -16.23 2.32 -11.89
C PHE A 32 -14.86 2.73 -12.45
N LYS A 33 -13.79 2.52 -11.67
CA LYS A 33 -12.42 2.82 -12.12
C LYS A 33 -11.98 1.90 -13.27
N ASP A 34 -12.34 0.61 -13.21
CA ASP A 34 -12.01 -0.37 -14.24
C ASP A 34 -12.66 0.01 -15.59
N ALA A 35 -13.91 0.50 -15.58
CA ALA A 35 -14.59 1.02 -16.77
C ALA A 35 -13.89 2.25 -17.38
N LEU A 36 -13.26 3.09 -16.55
CA LEU A 36 -12.50 4.26 -16.98
C LEU A 36 -11.10 3.92 -17.50
N VAL A 37 -10.57 2.71 -17.30
CA VAL A 37 -9.24 2.33 -17.81
C VAL A 37 -9.19 2.41 -19.34
N SER A 38 -10.29 2.10 -20.02
CA SER A 38 -10.37 2.15 -21.48
C SER A 38 -10.60 3.56 -22.04
N HIS A 39 -10.84 4.56 -21.17
CA HIS A 39 -11.21 5.93 -21.56
C HIS A 39 -10.31 6.92 -20.80
N PRO A 40 -9.06 7.16 -21.27
CA PRO A 40 -8.08 7.97 -20.54
C PRO A 40 -8.53 9.42 -20.32
N VAL A 41 -9.25 10.00 -21.28
CA VAL A 41 -9.77 11.38 -21.18
C VAL A 41 -10.80 11.50 -20.07
N ASP A 42 -11.83 10.64 -20.05
CA ASP A 42 -12.84 10.66 -19.00
C ASP A 42 -12.28 10.26 -17.63
N ARG A 43 -11.26 9.40 -17.62
CA ARG A 43 -10.50 9.08 -16.40
C ARG A 43 -9.86 10.32 -15.80
N GLU A 44 -9.19 11.14 -16.61
CA GLU A 44 -8.59 12.40 -16.16
C GLU A 44 -9.66 13.39 -15.71
N ARG A 45 -10.77 13.53 -16.45
CA ARG A 45 -11.91 14.37 -16.06
C ARG A 45 -12.49 13.94 -14.71
N TRP A 46 -12.61 12.63 -14.47
CA TRP A 46 -13.04 12.09 -13.18
C TRP A 46 -12.09 12.47 -12.05
N PHE A 47 -10.77 12.33 -12.26
CA PHE A 47 -9.79 12.70 -11.24
C PHE A 47 -9.81 14.18 -10.93
N ALA A 48 -9.93 15.05 -11.94
CA ALA A 48 -10.07 16.49 -11.74
C ALA A 48 -11.36 16.82 -10.96
N PHE A 49 -12.51 16.28 -11.40
CA PHE A 49 -13.81 16.47 -10.77
C PHE A 49 -13.84 16.03 -9.29
N ARG A 50 -13.24 14.87 -9.01
CA ARG A 50 -13.14 14.32 -7.66
C ARG A 50 -12.19 15.14 -6.79
N SER A 51 -11.00 15.48 -7.31
CA SER A 51 -9.98 16.20 -6.54
C SER A 51 -10.46 17.57 -6.11
N GLU A 52 -11.20 18.27 -6.97
CA GLU A 52 -11.76 19.58 -6.66
C GLU A 52 -12.77 19.51 -5.50
N ARG A 53 -13.70 18.56 -5.56
CA ARG A 53 -14.68 18.34 -4.49
C ARG A 53 -14.04 17.84 -3.20
N LEU A 54 -13.03 16.98 -3.33
CA LEU A 54 -12.29 16.46 -2.19
C LEU A 54 -11.54 17.58 -1.49
N ARG A 55 -10.89 18.48 -2.24
CA ARG A 55 -10.20 19.65 -1.71
C ARG A 55 -11.17 20.55 -0.93
N SER A 56 -12.29 20.93 -1.54
CA SER A 56 -13.30 21.77 -0.87
C SER A 56 -13.89 21.12 0.39
N CYS A 57 -14.14 19.79 0.34
CA CYS A 57 -14.62 19.03 1.49
C CYS A 57 -13.56 18.98 2.63
N MET A 58 -12.31 18.70 2.27
CA MET A 58 -11.19 18.69 3.23
C MET A 58 -10.97 20.07 3.84
N GLU A 59 -11.00 21.14 3.05
CA GLU A 59 -10.82 22.51 3.53
C GLU A 59 -11.94 22.92 4.50
N SER A 60 -13.19 22.59 4.17
CA SER A 60 -14.33 22.82 5.06
C SER A 60 -14.18 22.04 6.37
N TRP A 61 -13.74 20.78 6.28
CA TRP A 61 -13.50 19.93 7.45
C TRP A 61 -12.36 20.46 8.33
N LEU A 62 -11.23 20.83 7.73
CA LEU A 62 -10.07 21.40 8.43
C LEU A 62 -10.45 22.71 9.15
N THR A 63 -11.16 23.60 8.46
CA THR A 63 -11.64 24.87 9.01
C THR A 63 -12.58 24.63 10.21
N ALA A 64 -13.51 23.68 10.10
CA ALA A 64 -14.41 23.34 11.19
C ALA A 64 -13.68 22.80 12.44
N HIS A 65 -12.49 22.23 12.28
CA HIS A 65 -11.68 21.70 13.37
C HIS A 65 -10.54 22.65 13.79
N GLY A 66 -10.45 23.85 13.20
CA GLY A 66 -9.38 24.82 13.47
C GLY A 66 -7.98 24.34 13.06
N ILE A 67 -7.90 23.41 12.09
CA ILE A 67 -6.63 22.87 11.60
C ILE A 67 -6.21 23.66 10.36
N HIS A 68 -4.98 24.20 10.36
CA HIS A 68 -4.42 24.89 9.21
C HIS A 68 -3.60 23.93 8.35
N SER A 69 -3.85 23.93 7.03
CA SER A 69 -3.02 23.19 6.08
C SER A 69 -1.67 23.88 5.94
N VAL A 70 -0.59 23.22 6.36
CA VAL A 70 0.78 23.67 6.08
C VAL A 70 1.23 23.14 4.72
N GLU A 71 2.03 23.94 3.99
CA GLU A 71 2.64 23.47 2.75
C GLU A 71 3.55 22.27 3.05
N ARG A 72 3.46 21.23 2.21
CA ARG A 72 4.36 20.08 2.35
C ARG A 72 5.78 20.57 2.05
N PRO A 73 6.75 20.39 2.96
CA PRO A 73 8.13 20.72 2.64
C PRO A 73 8.59 19.89 1.45
N THR A 74 9.20 20.55 0.46
CA THR A 74 9.79 19.89 -0.70
C THR A 74 10.95 19.03 -0.24
N TRP A 75 10.72 17.73 -0.07
CA TRP A 75 11.81 16.78 0.17
C TRP A 75 12.68 16.72 -1.09
N HIS A 76 13.95 17.11 -0.96
CA HIS A 76 14.93 16.95 -2.04
C HIS A 76 15.12 15.45 -2.28
N VAL A 77 14.66 14.95 -3.42
CA VAL A 77 14.94 13.58 -3.84
C VAL A 77 16.34 13.59 -4.43
N PRO A 78 17.32 12.90 -3.82
CA PRO A 78 18.66 12.89 -4.36
C PRO A 78 18.63 12.30 -5.78
N THR A 79 19.27 12.99 -6.71
CA THR A 79 19.41 12.50 -8.08
C THR A 79 20.27 11.24 -8.08
N ALA A 80 20.10 10.35 -9.05
CA ALA A 80 20.93 9.14 -9.15
C ALA A 80 22.44 9.43 -9.13
N GLU A 81 22.86 10.60 -9.65
CA GLU A 81 24.23 11.14 -9.60
C GLU A 81 24.69 11.53 -8.19
N GLU A 82 23.78 11.95 -7.32
CA GLU A 82 24.08 12.34 -5.92
C GLU A 82 24.10 11.13 -4.98
N VAL A 83 23.44 10.03 -5.38
CA VAL A 83 23.44 8.75 -4.66
C VAL A 83 24.60 7.85 -5.10
N LEU A 84 25.23 8.13 -6.24
CA LEU A 84 26.51 7.54 -6.57
C LEU A 84 27.48 7.98 -5.48
N PRO A 85 27.96 7.06 -4.61
CA PRO A 85 29.05 7.44 -3.74
C PRO A 85 30.14 8.03 -4.63
N GLU A 86 30.70 9.18 -4.23
CA GLU A 86 32.06 9.55 -4.60
C GLU A 86 32.93 8.38 -4.18
N VAL A 87 33.00 7.38 -5.04
CA VAL A 87 33.91 6.27 -4.93
C VAL A 87 35.25 6.91 -5.26
N GLY A 88 35.83 7.57 -4.25
CA GLY A 88 37.22 7.98 -4.26
C GLY A 88 38.03 6.79 -4.77
N PRO A 89 39.05 7.02 -5.62
CA PRO A 89 39.61 6.03 -6.51
C PRO A 89 39.76 4.70 -5.80
N LEU A 90 38.89 3.74 -6.17
CA LEU A 90 39.07 2.36 -5.78
C LEU A 90 40.46 2.00 -6.27
N ILE A 91 41.40 1.86 -5.33
CA ILE A 91 42.54 0.99 -5.55
C ILE A 91 41.91 -0.33 -5.92
N ALA A 92 41.93 -0.65 -7.21
CA ALA A 92 41.39 -1.90 -7.71
C ALA A 92 42.13 -3.01 -6.96
N PRO A 93 41.46 -3.80 -6.09
CA PRO A 93 42.07 -5.06 -5.70
C PRO A 93 42.28 -5.84 -7.00
N GLU A 94 43.47 -6.40 -7.15
CA GLU A 94 43.84 -7.23 -8.30
C GLU A 94 42.71 -8.22 -8.63
N PRO A 95 42.52 -8.56 -9.92
CA PRO A 95 41.44 -9.45 -10.32
C PRO A 95 41.67 -10.85 -9.74
N GLU A 96 41.07 -11.10 -8.58
CA GLU A 96 40.90 -12.44 -8.04
C GLU A 96 40.22 -13.30 -9.12
N PRO A 97 40.73 -14.52 -9.38
CA PRO A 97 40.18 -15.40 -10.39
C PRO A 97 38.71 -15.66 -10.05
N ARG A 98 37.82 -15.36 -11.00
CA ARG A 98 36.40 -15.68 -10.89
C ARG A 98 36.23 -17.19 -10.93
N VAL A 99 36.35 -17.85 -9.77
CA VAL A 99 35.97 -19.24 -9.62
C VAL A 99 34.46 -19.28 -9.51
N SER A 100 33.83 -19.71 -10.60
CA SER A 100 32.43 -20.10 -10.62
C SER A 100 32.29 -21.43 -9.90
N GLU A 101 32.17 -21.40 -8.57
CA GLU A 101 31.62 -22.49 -7.78
C GLU A 101 30.72 -21.90 -6.70
N VAL A 102 29.59 -22.55 -6.47
CA VAL A 102 28.59 -22.20 -5.46
C VAL A 102 29.20 -22.43 -4.07
N ALA A 103 30.06 -21.51 -3.63
CA ALA A 103 30.42 -21.38 -2.24
C ALA A 103 29.20 -20.75 -1.56
N VAL A 104 28.40 -21.56 -0.87
CA VAL A 104 27.39 -21.08 0.07
C VAL A 104 28.15 -20.22 1.09
N SER A 105 28.14 -18.91 0.90
CA SER A 105 28.84 -17.98 1.78
C SER A 105 28.32 -18.19 3.19
N ASP A 106 29.22 -18.55 4.11
CA ASP A 106 28.92 -18.76 5.53
C ASP A 106 28.80 -17.41 6.27
N ALA A 107 29.16 -16.31 5.61
CA ALA A 107 29.18 -14.96 6.19
C ALA A 107 27.82 -14.52 6.82
N PRO A 108 26.64 -14.82 6.23
CA PRO A 108 25.37 -14.50 6.87
C PRO A 108 25.11 -15.34 8.13
N ARG A 109 25.60 -16.58 8.18
CA ARG A 109 25.45 -17.46 9.35
C ARG A 109 26.37 -17.01 10.47
N GLN A 110 27.61 -16.64 10.14
CA GLN A 110 28.57 -16.10 11.09
C GLN A 110 28.05 -14.81 11.74
N ARG A 111 27.53 -13.88 10.93
CA ARG A 111 26.94 -12.63 11.44
C ARG A 111 25.73 -12.86 12.34
N LEU A 112 24.91 -13.87 12.05
CA LEU A 112 23.79 -14.24 12.92
C LEU A 112 24.29 -14.76 14.27
N HIS A 113 25.33 -15.61 14.26
CA HIS A 113 25.92 -16.17 15.47
C HIS A 113 26.46 -15.07 16.38
N GLU A 114 27.23 -14.14 15.83
CA GLU A 114 27.76 -12.97 16.54
C GLU A 114 26.66 -12.08 17.16
N LEU A 115 25.49 -11.98 16.50
CA LEU A 115 24.37 -11.21 17.04
C LEU A 115 23.70 -11.95 18.21
N VAL A 116 23.51 -13.27 18.09
CA VAL A 116 22.93 -14.10 19.15
C VAL A 116 23.84 -14.09 20.39
N ASP A 117 25.16 -14.16 20.20
CA ASP A 117 26.13 -14.15 21.30
C ASP A 117 26.12 -12.83 22.11
N ARG A 118 25.56 -11.75 21.55
CA ARG A 118 25.50 -10.42 22.17
C ARG A 118 24.14 -10.11 22.81
N LEU A 119 23.15 -10.99 22.69
CA LEU A 119 21.81 -10.77 23.25
C LEU A 119 21.81 -10.94 24.77
N ALA A 120 20.94 -10.16 25.44
CA ALA A 120 20.68 -10.34 26.86
C ALA A 120 19.79 -11.57 27.11
N PRO A 121 19.85 -12.22 28.30
CA PRO A 121 19.11 -13.45 28.60
C PRO A 121 17.60 -13.39 28.32
N HIS A 122 16.97 -12.25 28.57
CA HIS A 122 15.54 -12.07 28.32
C HIS A 122 15.20 -12.03 26.82
N GLN A 123 16.15 -11.64 25.97
CA GLN A 123 15.97 -11.44 24.53
C GLN A 123 16.05 -12.74 23.71
N PHE A 124 16.49 -13.84 24.33
CA PHE A 124 16.59 -15.13 23.66
C PHE A 124 15.22 -15.71 23.34
N GLU A 125 14.22 -15.52 24.21
CA GLU A 125 12.86 -16.01 24.01
C GLU A 125 12.18 -15.33 22.80
N GLU A 126 12.37 -14.01 22.63
CA GLU A 126 11.84 -13.31 21.44
C GLU A 126 12.61 -13.68 20.17
N ALA A 127 13.94 -13.87 20.27
CA ALA A 127 14.77 -14.29 19.14
C ALA A 127 14.37 -15.70 18.66
N GLU A 128 14.15 -16.64 19.58
CA GLU A 128 13.67 -17.99 19.28
C GLU A 128 12.29 -17.96 18.60
N THR A 129 11.36 -17.19 19.15
CA THR A 129 10.02 -17.00 18.58
C THR A 129 10.08 -16.47 17.14
N PHE A 130 10.93 -15.46 16.89
CA PHE A 130 11.06 -14.86 15.57
C PHE A 130 11.72 -15.81 14.55
N LEU A 131 12.74 -16.56 14.97
CA LEU A 131 13.41 -17.54 14.10
C LEU A 131 12.48 -18.71 13.74
N GLU A 132 11.68 -19.20 14.68
CA GLU A 132 10.64 -20.20 14.40
C GLU A 132 9.55 -19.64 13.48
N PHE A 133 9.14 -18.38 13.66
CA PHE A 133 8.24 -17.71 12.71
C PHE A 133 8.82 -17.67 11.28
N LEU A 134 10.09 -17.31 11.11
CA LEU A 134 10.75 -17.30 9.80
C LEU A 134 10.83 -18.71 9.20
N ARG A 135 11.08 -19.73 10.01
CA ARG A 135 11.10 -21.15 9.60
C ARG A 135 9.72 -21.62 9.12
N ALA A 136 8.66 -21.28 9.86
CA ALA A 136 7.29 -21.61 9.50
C ALA A 136 6.87 -20.92 8.19
N ARG A 137 7.19 -19.62 8.03
CA ARG A 137 6.83 -18.83 6.84
C ARG A 137 7.56 -19.27 5.57
N ARG A 138 8.77 -19.83 5.69
CA ARG A 138 9.49 -20.41 4.54
C ARG A 138 8.87 -21.72 4.03
N ARG A 139 8.04 -22.39 4.85
CA ARG A 139 7.39 -23.67 4.51
C ARG A 139 5.96 -23.54 4.01
N THR A 140 5.38 -22.34 4.04
CA THR A 140 4.03 -22.08 3.52
C THR A 140 4.12 -21.14 2.31
N PRO A 141 3.84 -21.61 1.07
CA PRO A 141 3.52 -20.69 0.01
C PRO A 141 2.23 -19.97 0.41
N VAL A 142 2.28 -18.64 0.44
CA VAL A 142 1.13 -17.77 0.73
C VAL A 142 -0.03 -18.18 -0.19
N PRO A 143 -1.14 -18.74 0.31
CA PRO A 143 -2.32 -18.92 -0.53
C PRO A 143 -2.90 -17.54 -0.85
N PRO A 144 -3.49 -17.34 -2.05
CA PRO A 144 -4.14 -16.07 -2.37
C PRO A 144 -5.25 -15.77 -1.34
N PRO A 145 -5.51 -14.49 -1.03
CA PRO A 145 -6.45 -14.13 0.02
C PRO A 145 -7.84 -14.67 -0.31
N LYS A 146 -8.25 -15.72 0.41
CA LYS A 146 -9.64 -16.17 0.44
C LYS A 146 -10.45 -15.12 1.19
N ALA A 147 -11.57 -14.75 0.58
CA ALA A 147 -12.56 -13.83 1.12
C ALA A 147 -12.91 -14.22 2.57
N THR A 148 -12.69 -13.28 3.48
CA THR A 148 -13.17 -13.37 4.86
C THR A 148 -14.70 -13.38 4.84
N SER A 149 -15.26 -14.54 5.14
CA SER A 149 -16.61 -14.69 5.69
C SER A 149 -16.64 -14.02 7.07
N GLU A 150 -17.51 -13.02 7.23
CA GLU A 150 -17.83 -12.40 8.52
C GLU A 150 -18.56 -13.41 9.45
N PRO A 151 -18.33 -13.35 10.78
CA PRO A 151 -19.09 -14.13 11.74
C PRO A 151 -20.50 -13.53 11.99
N PRO A 152 -21.47 -14.31 12.49
CA PRO A 152 -22.85 -13.85 12.63
C PRO A 152 -23.00 -12.89 13.81
N VAL A 153 -23.52 -11.69 13.53
CA VAL A 153 -23.98 -10.75 14.57
C VAL A 153 -25.35 -11.21 15.03
N VAL A 154 -25.41 -11.54 16.32
CA VAL A 154 -26.60 -11.94 17.06
C VAL A 154 -27.61 -10.78 17.09
N GLU A 155 -28.85 -11.06 16.69
CA GLU A 155 -30.02 -10.20 16.87
C GLU A 155 -30.23 -9.90 18.36
N VAL A 156 -30.14 -8.63 18.74
CA VAL A 156 -30.75 -8.12 19.97
C VAL A 156 -31.91 -7.25 19.55
N VAL A 157 -33.09 -7.86 19.56
CA VAL A 157 -34.38 -7.18 19.53
C VAL A 157 -34.52 -6.40 20.85
N GLN A 158 -34.63 -5.08 20.77
CA GLN A 158 -35.19 -4.27 21.85
C GLN A 158 -36.42 -3.54 21.33
N SER A 159 -37.56 -4.06 21.78
CA SER A 159 -38.85 -3.38 21.88
C SER A 159 -38.79 -2.23 22.89
N ALA A 160 -39.42 -1.09 22.57
CA ALA A 160 -40.11 -0.14 23.45
C ALA A 160 -40.44 1.11 22.59
N GLU A 161 -41.68 1.28 22.12
CA GLU A 161 -42.82 1.94 22.79
C GLU A 161 -42.73 3.48 22.84
N SER A 162 -43.83 4.09 22.34
CA SER A 162 -44.39 5.43 22.60
C SER A 162 -43.60 6.62 22.03
N GLU A 163 -44.20 7.63 21.37
CA GLU A 163 -45.56 8.18 21.38
C GLU A 163 -45.79 8.96 20.07
#